data_AF-A0A3S1EWZ0-F1
#
_entry.id   AF-A0A3S1EWZ0-F1
#
_cell.length_a   1.000
_cell.length_b   1.000
_cell.length_c   1.000
_cell.angle_alpha   90.00
_cell.angle_beta   90.00
_cell.angle_gamma   90.00
#
_symmetry.space_group_name_H-M   'P 1'
#
loop_
_entity.id
_entity.type
_entity.pdbx_description
1 polymer ?
#
loop_
_entity_poly.entity_id
_entity_poly.type
_entity_poly.pdbx_seq_one_letter_code
_entity_poly.pdbx_strand_id
1 'polypeptide(L)'
;MADQKIFAGPRIRRIRNAKGLTQTAMAEGLGISPSYLNLIERNQRPLTVQLILRLASVYKVDPHELQGEARGSVAALKEVFTDPLLVGELPGDQELIELAEAAPNASAAVIKLFRAYREQAERLSDLNELLAREGRATALSGARLPIDEVHEIFERRPNHFAALEEEAAAFTSVLDPGDDLFGALKAWLKREYGIVVKVLPVATMPNWRRRYDRHSQRLFLSERLSPFDQLREVAMEACLIRMTVAVAGEIQALKLSTDEARRLARFELGRYAAHALMMPYQAFHAAALRARYDIDVLRSRFGVSFEQAANRLTMLQRQGASGVPFFMLEVDNAGNRFRKAGSQGFPQSRFGGGCPKLPVHVAFTQPGQVFVEAVEMPDGAEFLCIARTLEGPQGAFSERPRRTALLLGCDIGFRDEIVYGAALP
;
A
#
# COMPACT_ATOMS: atom_id res chain seq x y z
N MET A 1 -45.11 -16.54 3.44
CA MET A 1 -44.13 -15.82 2.60
C MET A 1 -44.37 -14.34 2.83
N ALA A 2 -43.42 -13.64 3.44
CA ALA A 2 -43.59 -12.23 3.81
C ALA A 2 -43.70 -11.37 2.54
N ASP A 3 -44.68 -10.47 2.54
CA ASP A 3 -45.04 -9.58 1.44
C ASP A 3 -43.89 -8.57 1.20
N GLN A 4 -43.04 -8.84 0.21
CA GLN A 4 -41.87 -8.01 -0.07
C GLN A 4 -42.32 -6.68 -0.69
N LYS A 5 -42.15 -5.59 0.06
CA LYS A 5 -42.50 -4.23 -0.39
C LYS A 5 -41.60 -3.82 -1.56
N ILE A 6 -42.21 -3.49 -2.71
CA ILE A 6 -41.48 -3.09 -3.92
C ILE A 6 -41.41 -1.57 -3.99
N PHE A 7 -40.22 -1.00 -4.01
CA PHE A 7 -39.97 0.43 -4.23
C PHE A 7 -39.34 0.64 -5.62
N ALA A 8 -40.09 1.22 -6.56
CA ALA A 8 -39.61 1.43 -7.94
C ALA A 8 -39.94 2.84 -8.47
N GLY A 9 -40.00 3.83 -7.59
CA GLY A 9 -40.35 5.22 -7.91
C GLY A 9 -39.55 5.86 -9.04
N PRO A 10 -38.20 5.80 -9.00
CA PRO A 10 -37.36 6.31 -10.07
C PRO A 10 -37.59 5.64 -11.43
N ARG A 11 -37.97 4.35 -11.44
CA ARG A 11 -38.28 3.60 -12.67
C ARG A 11 -39.63 4.04 -13.23
N ILE A 12 -40.64 4.21 -12.38
CA ILE A 12 -41.94 4.77 -12.77
C ILE A 12 -41.78 6.17 -13.37
N ARG A 13 -40.95 7.02 -12.75
CA ARG A 13 -40.64 8.35 -13.29
C ARG A 13 -39.96 8.30 -14.67
N ARG A 14 -39.05 7.35 -14.90
CA ARG A 14 -38.43 7.14 -16.22
C ARG A 14 -39.46 6.70 -17.27
N ILE A 15 -40.31 5.73 -16.95
CA ILE A 15 -41.36 5.25 -17.85
C ILE A 15 -42.32 6.38 -18.21
N ARG A 16 -42.69 7.19 -17.21
CA ARG A 16 -43.53 8.37 -17.41
C ARG A 16 -42.92 9.37 -18.37
N ASN A 17 -41.65 9.73 -18.13
CA ASN A 17 -40.93 10.69 -18.96
C ASN A 17 -40.69 10.15 -20.39
N ALA A 18 -40.36 8.86 -20.54
CA ALA A 18 -40.15 8.23 -21.84
C ALA A 18 -41.42 8.22 -22.70
N LYS A 19 -42.60 8.18 -22.07
CA LYS A 19 -43.91 8.27 -22.73
C LYS A 19 -44.41 9.72 -22.86
N GLY A 20 -43.61 10.71 -22.49
CA GLY A 20 -43.98 12.14 -22.58
C GLY A 20 -45.12 12.56 -21.65
N LEU A 21 -45.40 11.79 -20.58
CA LEU A 21 -46.57 12.02 -19.73
C LEU A 21 -46.26 12.96 -18.56
N THR A 22 -47.23 13.82 -18.24
CA THR A 22 -47.22 14.56 -16.97
C THR A 22 -47.57 13.62 -15.81
N GLN A 23 -47.19 14.00 -14.60
CA GLN A 23 -47.50 13.22 -13.40
C GLN A 23 -49.00 13.07 -13.18
N THR A 24 -49.78 14.12 -13.46
CA THR A 24 -51.24 14.08 -13.41
C THR A 24 -51.82 13.10 -14.43
N ALA A 25 -51.36 13.15 -15.69
CA ALA A 25 -51.84 12.27 -16.75
C ALA A 25 -51.55 10.79 -16.47
N MET A 26 -50.37 10.48 -15.90
CA MET A 26 -50.06 9.11 -15.51
C MET A 26 -50.87 8.66 -14.29
N ALA A 27 -51.11 9.55 -13.32
CA ALA A 27 -51.91 9.22 -12.14
C ALA A 27 -53.36 8.90 -12.50
N GLU A 28 -53.96 9.68 -13.41
CA GLU A 28 -55.29 9.43 -13.97
C GLU A 28 -55.34 8.08 -14.70
N GLY A 29 -54.37 7.80 -15.58
CA GLY A 29 -54.29 6.52 -16.29
C GLY A 29 -54.12 5.31 -15.37
N LEU A 30 -53.53 5.49 -14.19
CA LEU A 30 -53.39 4.46 -13.16
C LEU A 30 -54.57 4.43 -12.17
N GLY A 31 -55.53 5.35 -12.27
CA GLY A 31 -56.67 5.47 -11.35
C GLY A 31 -56.25 5.74 -9.90
N ILE A 32 -55.23 6.58 -9.70
CA ILE A 32 -54.73 7.03 -8.39
C ILE A 32 -54.59 8.56 -8.37
N SER A 33 -54.42 9.16 -7.19
CA SER A 33 -54.22 10.60 -7.10
C SER A 33 -52.79 11.01 -7.54
N PRO A 34 -52.61 12.21 -8.13
CA PRO A 34 -51.28 12.73 -8.48
C PRO A 34 -50.33 12.83 -7.27
N SER A 35 -50.88 13.16 -6.10
CA SER A 35 -50.13 13.17 -4.84
C SER A 35 -49.64 11.77 -4.46
N TYR A 36 -50.47 10.75 -4.64
CA TYR A 36 -50.08 9.36 -4.37
C TYR A 36 -48.99 8.89 -5.35
N LEU A 37 -49.10 9.22 -6.64
CA LEU A 37 -48.04 8.94 -7.62
C LEU A 37 -46.73 9.65 -7.27
N ASN A 38 -46.78 10.87 -6.71
CA ASN A 38 -45.59 11.58 -6.22
C ASN A 38 -44.90 10.88 -5.06
N LEU A 39 -45.66 10.38 -4.09
CA LEU A 39 -45.10 9.59 -2.99
C LEU A 39 -44.45 8.30 -3.51
N ILE A 40 -45.03 7.67 -4.51
CA ILE A 40 -44.47 6.47 -5.14
C ILE A 40 -43.19 6.81 -5.93
N GLU A 41 -43.20 7.85 -6.77
CA GLU A 41 -42.03 8.27 -7.57
C GLU A 41 -40.83 8.66 -6.69
N ARG A 42 -41.08 9.08 -5.45
CA ARG A 42 -40.08 9.42 -4.43
C ARG A 42 -39.73 8.25 -3.49
N ASN A 43 -40.19 7.03 -3.77
CA ASN A 43 -40.02 5.85 -2.90
C ASN A 43 -40.55 6.01 -1.46
N GLN A 44 -41.45 6.96 -1.21
CA GLN A 44 -42.06 7.16 0.11
C GLN A 44 -43.23 6.20 0.37
N ARG A 45 -43.79 5.61 -0.70
CA ARG A 45 -44.80 4.55 -0.63
C ARG A 45 -44.39 3.38 -1.55
N PRO A 46 -44.46 2.13 -1.07
CA PRO A 46 -44.22 0.97 -1.92
C PRO A 46 -45.36 0.80 -2.92
N LEU A 47 -45.05 0.13 -4.02
CA LEU A 47 -46.02 -0.30 -5.02
C LEU A 47 -46.92 -1.39 -4.45
N THR A 48 -48.23 -1.19 -4.58
CA THR A 48 -49.21 -2.24 -4.30
C THR A 48 -49.33 -3.19 -5.49
N VAL A 49 -49.69 -4.44 -5.24
CA VAL A 49 -49.93 -5.44 -6.29
C VAL A 49 -50.93 -4.92 -7.33
N GLN A 50 -52.00 -4.24 -6.88
CA GLN A 50 -53.00 -3.65 -7.75
C GLN A 50 -52.42 -2.58 -8.69
N LEU A 51 -51.46 -1.77 -8.21
CA LEU A 51 -50.82 -0.75 -9.03
C LEU A 51 -49.82 -1.34 -10.03
N ILE A 52 -49.12 -2.41 -9.66
CA ILE A 52 -48.24 -3.17 -10.57
C ILE A 52 -49.06 -3.75 -11.73
N LEU A 53 -50.21 -4.37 -11.44
CA LEU A 53 -51.11 -4.89 -12.47
C LEU A 53 -51.64 -3.79 -13.41
N ARG A 54 -51.93 -2.59 -12.87
CA ARG A 54 -52.36 -1.44 -13.68
C ARG A 54 -51.23 -0.87 -14.54
N LEU A 55 -50.00 -0.81 -14.04
CA LEU A 55 -48.83 -0.41 -14.83
C LEU A 55 -48.60 -1.37 -16.00
N ALA A 56 -48.75 -2.68 -15.75
CA ALA A 56 -48.65 -3.70 -16.79
C ALA A 56 -49.78 -3.61 -17.82
N SER A 57 -51.03 -3.40 -17.40
CA SER A 57 -52.17 -3.36 -18.32
C SER A 57 -52.23 -2.08 -19.16
N VAL A 58 -52.03 -0.92 -18.54
CA VAL A 58 -52.21 0.41 -19.16
C VAL A 58 -50.96 0.82 -19.94
N TYR A 59 -49.77 0.57 -19.40
CA TYR A 59 -48.52 1.07 -19.96
C TYR A 59 -47.62 -0.01 -20.56
N LYS A 60 -48.05 -1.28 -20.51
CA LYS A 60 -47.33 -2.47 -21.02
C LYS A 60 -45.94 -2.62 -20.38
N VAL A 61 -45.84 -2.30 -19.09
CA VAL A 61 -44.61 -2.45 -18.30
C VAL A 61 -44.51 -3.88 -17.79
N ASP A 62 -43.38 -4.55 -18.02
CA ASP A 62 -43.14 -5.88 -17.47
C ASP A 62 -42.96 -5.79 -15.93
N PRO A 63 -43.74 -6.52 -15.11
CA PRO A 63 -43.55 -6.58 -13.66
C PRO A 63 -42.13 -6.97 -13.22
N HIS A 64 -41.40 -7.76 -14.01
CA HIS A 64 -40.00 -8.11 -13.73
C HIS A 64 -39.05 -6.92 -13.88
N GLU A 65 -39.35 -5.94 -14.75
CA GLU A 65 -38.60 -4.69 -14.88
C GLU A 65 -38.83 -3.74 -13.69
N LEU A 66 -39.87 -3.96 -12.88
CA LEU A 66 -40.15 -3.17 -11.67
C LEU A 66 -39.43 -3.73 -10.43
N GLN A 67 -38.90 -4.95 -10.50
CA GLN A 67 -38.09 -5.58 -9.46
C GLN A 67 -36.61 -5.34 -9.77
N GLY A 68 -36.00 -4.35 -9.14
CA GLY A 68 -34.67 -3.86 -9.52
C GLY A 68 -33.58 -3.93 -8.46
N GLU A 69 -32.63 -4.85 -8.64
CA GLU A 69 -31.18 -4.83 -8.31
C GLU A 69 -30.62 -3.94 -7.18
N ALA A 70 -31.30 -3.77 -6.04
CA ALA A 70 -30.67 -3.13 -4.87
C ALA A 70 -29.36 -3.83 -4.45
N ARG A 71 -29.24 -5.14 -4.70
CA ARG A 71 -28.03 -5.93 -4.38
C ARG A 71 -26.80 -5.58 -5.24
N GLY A 72 -26.99 -5.19 -6.51
CA GLY A 72 -25.89 -4.85 -7.41
C GLY A 72 -25.27 -3.48 -7.10
N SER A 73 -26.10 -2.52 -6.71
CA SER A 73 -25.65 -1.17 -6.36
C SER A 73 -24.88 -1.13 -5.03
N VAL A 74 -25.25 -1.95 -4.05
CA VAL A 74 -24.51 -2.02 -2.77
C VAL A 74 -23.09 -2.57 -2.98
N ALA A 75 -22.94 -3.63 -3.76
CA ALA A 75 -21.61 -4.19 -4.08
C ALA A 75 -20.73 -3.18 -4.84
N ALA A 76 -21.31 -2.48 -5.82
CA ALA A 76 -20.60 -1.45 -6.57
C ALA A 76 -20.26 -0.22 -5.71
N LEU A 77 -21.12 0.20 -4.77
CA LEU A 77 -20.80 1.25 -3.82
C LEU A 77 -19.70 0.82 -2.86
N LYS A 78 -19.72 -0.43 -2.36
CA LYS A 78 -18.61 -0.97 -1.55
C LYS A 78 -17.28 -0.86 -2.29
N GLU A 79 -17.25 -1.20 -3.57
CA GLU A 79 -16.06 -1.05 -4.41
C GLU A 79 -15.59 0.40 -4.49
N VAL A 80 -16.50 1.37 -4.67
CA VAL A 80 -16.16 2.81 -4.64
C VAL A 80 -15.47 3.17 -3.33
N PHE A 81 -16.04 2.80 -2.19
CA PHE A 81 -15.54 3.16 -0.86
C PHE A 81 -14.30 2.37 -0.41
N THR A 82 -13.88 1.35 -1.16
CA THR A 82 -12.59 0.68 -0.94
C THR A 82 -11.41 1.45 -1.53
N ASP A 83 -11.66 2.50 -2.31
CA ASP A 83 -10.60 3.33 -2.90
C ASP A 83 -9.80 4.08 -1.82
N PRO A 84 -8.45 4.10 -1.90
CA PRO A 84 -7.60 4.81 -0.95
C PRO A 84 -7.93 6.30 -0.74
N LEU A 85 -8.56 6.96 -1.73
CA LEU A 85 -9.01 8.35 -1.60
C LEU A 85 -10.14 8.54 -0.59
N LEU A 86 -10.86 7.47 -0.23
CA LEU A 86 -12.06 7.52 0.63
C LEU A 86 -11.84 6.88 2.01
N VAL A 87 -10.60 6.63 2.42
CA VAL A 87 -10.25 5.97 3.70
C VAL A 87 -10.83 6.66 4.95
N GLY A 88 -11.11 7.97 4.87
CA GLY A 88 -11.73 8.74 5.97
C GLY A 88 -13.25 8.61 6.08
N GLU A 89 -13.93 8.09 5.05
CA GLU A 89 -15.38 8.11 4.88
C GLU A 89 -15.88 6.71 4.52
N LEU A 90 -15.72 5.75 5.44
CA LEU A 90 -16.08 4.34 5.24
C LEU A 90 -17.50 4.06 5.77
N PRO A 91 -18.53 4.02 4.91
CA PRO A 91 -19.89 3.73 5.35
C PRO A 91 -20.04 2.28 5.77
N GLY A 92 -20.92 2.04 6.75
CA GLY A 92 -21.32 0.69 7.13
C GLY A 92 -22.18 -0.01 6.07
N ASP A 93 -22.27 -1.34 6.12
CA ASP A 93 -23.10 -2.12 5.19
C ASP A 93 -24.56 -1.65 5.15
N GLN A 94 -25.10 -1.28 6.31
CA GLN A 94 -26.47 -0.78 6.45
C GLN A 94 -26.64 0.61 5.83
N GLU A 95 -25.65 1.48 5.97
CA GLU A 95 -25.64 2.83 5.39
C GLU A 95 -25.55 2.80 3.87
N LEU A 96 -24.81 1.84 3.31
CA LEU A 96 -24.76 1.62 1.86
C LEU A 96 -26.09 1.11 1.29
N ILE A 97 -26.79 0.25 2.03
CA ILE A 97 -28.15 -0.19 1.67
C ILE A 97 -29.09 1.01 1.68
N GLU A 98 -29.05 1.82 2.73
CA GLU A 98 -29.87 3.02 2.86
C GLU A 98 -29.58 4.04 1.76
N LEU A 99 -28.31 4.26 1.41
CA LEU A 99 -27.91 5.14 0.31
C LEU A 99 -28.41 4.64 -1.06
N ALA A 100 -28.29 3.33 -1.31
CA ALA A 100 -28.75 2.69 -2.53
C ALA A 100 -30.28 2.78 -2.69
N GLU A 101 -31.03 2.66 -1.59
CA GLU A 101 -32.50 2.71 -1.59
C GLU A 101 -33.07 4.13 -1.58
N ALA A 102 -32.48 5.03 -0.77
CA ALA A 102 -32.95 6.40 -0.60
C ALA A 102 -32.61 7.29 -1.80
N ALA A 103 -31.45 7.09 -2.43
CA ALA A 103 -30.98 7.93 -3.53
C ALA A 103 -30.36 7.10 -4.68
N PRO A 104 -31.12 6.21 -5.34
CA PRO A 104 -30.60 5.27 -6.33
C PRO A 104 -29.98 5.94 -7.57
N ASN A 105 -30.51 7.09 -8.02
CA ASN A 105 -29.94 7.81 -9.16
C ASN A 105 -28.62 8.51 -8.79
N ALA A 106 -28.48 8.99 -7.55
CA ALA A 106 -27.23 9.58 -7.07
C ALA A 106 -26.17 8.49 -6.89
N SER A 107 -26.54 7.36 -6.27
CA SER A 107 -25.71 6.16 -6.15
C SER A 107 -25.20 5.68 -7.51
N ALA A 108 -26.08 5.59 -8.52
CA ALA A 108 -25.69 5.22 -9.88
C ALA A 108 -24.75 6.23 -10.54
N ALA A 109 -24.94 7.53 -10.31
CA ALA A 109 -24.06 8.59 -10.83
C ALA A 109 -22.67 8.51 -10.21
N VAL A 110 -22.57 8.28 -8.90
CA VAL A 110 -21.30 8.10 -8.17
C VAL A 110 -20.56 6.86 -8.69
N ILE A 111 -21.25 5.72 -8.81
CA ILE A 111 -20.66 4.49 -9.39
C ILE A 111 -20.13 4.75 -10.80
N LYS A 112 -20.91 5.47 -11.64
CA LYS A 112 -20.51 5.79 -13.01
C LYS A 112 -19.28 6.70 -13.05
N LEU A 113 -19.23 7.70 -12.17
CA LEU A 113 -18.09 8.63 -12.06
C LEU A 113 -16.83 7.89 -11.59
N PHE A 114 -16.96 7.01 -10.60
CA PHE A 114 -15.85 6.19 -10.13
C PHE A 114 -15.31 5.25 -11.21
N ARG A 115 -16.19 4.59 -11.97
CA ARG A 115 -15.77 3.76 -13.11
C ARG A 115 -15.03 4.55 -14.18
N ALA A 116 -15.53 5.74 -14.54
CA ALA A 116 -14.86 6.61 -15.50
C ALA A 116 -13.50 7.11 -14.98
N TYR A 117 -13.40 7.42 -13.68
CA TYR A 117 -12.14 7.77 -13.03
C TYR A 117 -11.13 6.62 -13.08
N ARG A 118 -11.55 5.39 -12.72
CA ARG A 118 -10.69 4.20 -12.78
C ARG A 118 -10.24 3.88 -14.19
N GLU A 119 -11.16 3.92 -15.17
CA GLU A 119 -10.84 3.69 -16.58
C GLU A 119 -9.85 4.75 -17.10
N GLN A 120 -9.98 6.00 -16.67
CA GLN A 120 -9.04 7.06 -17.01
C GLN A 120 -7.67 6.84 -16.37
N ALA A 121 -7.62 6.39 -15.11
CA ALA A 121 -6.37 6.05 -14.41
C ALA A 121 -5.67 4.84 -15.06
N GLU A 122 -6.42 3.81 -15.43
CA GLU A 122 -5.90 2.63 -16.13
C GLU A 122 -5.37 2.99 -17.51
N ARG A 123 -6.12 3.77 -18.32
CA ARG A 123 -5.63 4.26 -19.62
C ARG A 123 -4.36 5.09 -19.52
N LEU A 124 -4.22 5.87 -18.45
CA LEU A 124 -3.02 6.66 -18.20
C LEU A 124 -1.83 5.78 -17.78
N SER A 125 -2.09 4.74 -17.00
CA SER A 125 -1.10 3.70 -16.68
C SER A 125 -0.63 2.95 -17.93
N ASP A 126 -1.55 2.51 -18.78
CA ASP A 126 -1.25 1.81 -20.03
C ASP A 126 -0.43 2.69 -20.99
N LEU A 127 -0.81 3.98 -21.09
CA LEU A 127 -0.08 4.96 -21.90
C LEU A 127 1.32 5.21 -21.32
N ASN A 128 1.47 5.30 -19.99
CA ASN A 128 2.78 5.40 -19.35
C ASN A 128 3.65 4.16 -19.60
N GLU A 129 3.06 2.95 -19.61
CA GLU A 129 3.80 1.72 -19.91
C GLU A 129 4.27 1.69 -21.37
N LEU A 130 3.43 2.12 -22.32
CA LEU A 130 3.79 2.24 -23.73
C LEU A 130 4.89 3.30 -23.96
N LEU A 131 4.77 4.48 -23.33
CA LEU A 131 5.78 5.54 -23.43
C LEU A 131 7.11 5.17 -22.74
N ALA A 132 7.06 4.36 -21.68
CA ALA A 132 8.23 3.79 -21.04
C ALA A 132 8.95 2.78 -21.96
N ARG A 133 8.19 1.98 -22.74
CA ARG A 133 8.75 1.08 -23.76
C ARG A 133 9.38 1.82 -24.93
N GLU A 134 8.88 2.99 -25.29
CA GLU A 134 9.39 3.80 -26.41
C GLU A 134 10.51 4.80 -26.03
N GLY A 135 10.95 4.82 -24.76
CA GLY A 135 12.03 5.70 -24.30
C GLY A 135 11.70 7.20 -24.36
N ARG A 136 10.42 7.56 -24.58
CA ARG A 136 9.93 8.95 -24.68
C ARG A 136 9.20 9.39 -23.42
N ALA A 137 9.79 9.12 -22.25
CA ALA A 137 9.26 9.55 -20.97
C ALA A 137 9.52 11.06 -20.72
N THR A 138 8.97 11.92 -21.57
CA THR A 138 8.83 13.35 -21.26
C THR A 138 7.45 13.59 -20.64
N ALA A 139 7.46 13.67 -19.31
CA ALA A 139 6.51 14.33 -18.41
C ALA A 139 5.10 14.63 -18.98
N LEU A 140 4.18 13.68 -18.82
CA LEU A 140 2.75 13.99 -18.69
C LEU A 140 2.43 14.12 -17.20
N SER A 141 2.31 15.37 -16.74
CA SER A 141 1.85 15.75 -15.39
C SER A 141 0.33 15.56 -15.25
N GLY A 142 -0.17 14.35 -15.47
CA GLY A 142 -1.55 13.96 -15.19
C GLY A 142 -1.58 12.96 -14.05
N ALA A 143 -2.24 13.29 -12.95
CA ALA A 143 -2.64 12.38 -11.86
C ALA A 143 -1.57 11.42 -11.30
N ARG A 144 -0.35 11.89 -11.00
CA ARG A 144 0.60 11.11 -10.18
C ARG A 144 0.03 10.98 -8.77
N LEU A 145 -0.12 9.76 -8.26
CA LEU A 145 -0.47 9.57 -6.85
C LEU A 145 0.72 10.03 -6.00
N PRO A 146 0.49 10.63 -4.80
CA PRO A 146 1.57 11.04 -3.91
C PRO A 146 2.54 9.91 -3.57
N ILE A 147 2.07 8.67 -3.52
CA ILE A 147 2.91 7.49 -3.27
C ILE A 147 3.84 7.17 -4.44
N ASP A 148 3.38 7.36 -5.68
CA ASP A 148 4.18 7.10 -6.88
C ASP A 148 5.31 8.13 -6.99
N GLU A 149 5.03 9.40 -6.69
CA GLU A 149 6.05 10.45 -6.64
C GLU A 149 7.16 10.11 -5.64
N VAL A 150 6.77 9.68 -4.42
CA VAL A 150 7.74 9.29 -3.39
C VAL A 150 8.56 8.08 -3.87
N HIS A 151 7.91 7.01 -4.33
CA HIS A 151 8.62 5.84 -4.84
C HIS A 151 9.59 6.20 -5.97
N GLU A 152 9.16 6.95 -7.00
CA GLU A 152 10.03 7.36 -8.10
C GLU A 152 11.26 8.14 -7.62
N ILE A 153 11.11 9.03 -6.64
CA ILE A 153 12.22 9.84 -6.13
C ILE A 153 13.22 8.97 -5.35
N PHE A 154 12.75 8.09 -4.48
CA PHE A 154 13.63 7.18 -3.74
C PHE A 154 14.28 6.14 -4.65
N GLU A 155 13.56 5.65 -5.66
CA GLU A 155 14.06 4.68 -6.63
C GLU A 155 15.20 5.23 -7.48
N ARG A 156 15.15 6.51 -7.86
CA ARG A 156 16.16 7.13 -8.75
C ARG A 156 17.40 7.62 -8.02
N ARG A 157 17.35 7.76 -6.70
CA ARG A 157 18.44 8.34 -5.90
C ARG A 157 19.30 7.27 -5.25
N PRO A 158 20.59 7.56 -5.01
CA PRO A 158 21.41 6.76 -4.10
C PRO A 158 20.72 6.61 -2.74
N ASN A 159 20.59 5.38 -2.25
CA ASN A 159 19.92 5.10 -0.97
C ASN A 159 20.83 5.40 0.25
N HIS A 160 21.35 6.62 0.35
CA HIS A 160 22.20 7.03 1.46
C HIS A 160 21.94 8.48 1.88
N PHE A 161 21.68 8.70 3.17
CA PHE A 161 21.37 9.99 3.77
C PHE A 161 22.37 10.30 4.88
N ALA A 162 23.42 11.05 4.55
CA ALA A 162 24.56 11.29 5.44
C ALA A 162 24.15 11.92 6.78
N ALA A 163 23.26 12.91 6.76
CA ALA A 163 22.79 13.58 7.97
C ALA A 163 22.03 12.62 8.91
N LEU A 164 21.24 11.69 8.36
CA LEU A 164 20.54 10.68 9.16
C LEU A 164 21.51 9.63 9.72
N GLU A 165 22.55 9.26 8.98
CA GLU A 165 23.59 8.34 9.47
C GLU A 165 24.40 8.94 10.63
N GLU A 166 24.73 10.22 10.56
CA GLU A 166 25.44 10.94 11.62
C GLU A 166 24.58 11.08 12.88
N GLU A 167 23.31 11.49 12.72
CA GLU A 167 22.37 11.57 13.83
C GLU A 167 22.07 10.19 14.45
N ALA A 168 21.98 9.13 13.63
CA ALA A 168 21.82 7.76 14.12
C ALA A 168 23.03 7.32 14.95
N ALA A 169 24.25 7.59 14.49
CA ALA A 169 25.46 7.28 15.25
C ALA A 169 25.52 8.06 16.57
N ALA A 170 25.19 9.35 16.55
CA ALA A 170 25.09 10.17 17.77
C ALA A 170 24.01 9.64 18.72
N PHE A 171 22.88 9.18 18.19
CA PHE A 171 21.79 8.66 19.00
C PHE A 171 22.15 7.33 19.66
N THR A 172 22.88 6.44 18.98
CA THR A 172 23.42 5.22 19.59
C THR A 172 24.25 5.53 20.83
N SER A 173 25.12 6.54 20.78
CA SER A 173 25.93 6.97 21.93
C SER A 173 25.11 7.52 23.09
N VAL A 174 23.95 8.15 22.81
CA VAL A 174 23.04 8.66 23.85
C VAL A 174 22.22 7.53 24.48
N LEU A 175 21.83 6.53 23.69
CA LEU A 175 21.07 5.38 24.17
C LEU A 175 21.92 4.43 25.00
N ASP A 176 23.20 4.28 24.65
CA ASP A 176 24.14 3.29 25.21
C ASP A 176 23.47 1.91 25.40
N PRO A 177 23.01 1.28 24.30
CA PRO A 177 22.05 0.18 24.39
C PRO A 177 22.65 -1.13 24.92
N GLY A 178 23.98 -1.26 25.00
CA GLY A 178 24.63 -2.56 25.18
C GLY A 178 24.09 -3.58 24.17
N ASP A 179 23.60 -4.72 24.68
CA ASP A 179 23.01 -5.78 23.86
C ASP A 179 21.48 -5.68 23.68
N ASP A 180 20.80 -4.75 24.36
CA ASP A 180 19.33 -4.60 24.32
C ASP A 180 18.88 -3.21 23.85
N LEU A 181 18.97 -3.00 22.53
CA LEU A 181 18.47 -1.79 21.89
C LEU A 181 16.96 -1.58 22.12
N PHE A 182 16.16 -2.64 22.18
CA PHE A 182 14.72 -2.52 22.38
C PHE A 182 14.39 -1.98 23.77
N GLY A 183 15.05 -2.52 24.81
CA GLY A 183 15.00 -2.03 26.18
C GLY A 183 15.44 -0.57 26.29
N ALA A 184 16.60 -0.24 25.71
CA ALA A 184 17.16 1.11 25.73
C ALA A 184 16.21 2.14 25.10
N LEU A 185 15.61 1.82 23.94
CA LEU A 185 14.63 2.68 23.28
C LEU A 185 13.37 2.89 24.12
N LYS A 186 12.82 1.82 24.71
CA LYS A 186 11.65 1.92 25.61
C LYS A 186 11.96 2.79 26.83
N ALA A 187 13.15 2.63 27.42
CA ALA A 187 13.58 3.41 28.57
C ALA A 187 13.76 4.89 28.21
N TRP A 188 14.39 5.18 27.07
CA TRP A 188 14.59 6.54 26.56
C TRP A 188 13.26 7.23 26.23
N LEU A 189 12.36 6.57 25.49
CA LEU A 189 11.03 7.11 25.17
C LEU A 189 10.22 7.44 26.43
N LYS A 190 10.29 6.58 27.45
CA LYS A 190 9.62 6.80 28.72
C LYS A 190 10.25 7.95 29.52
N ARG A 191 11.58 8.01 29.57
CA ARG A 191 12.32 9.02 30.36
C ARG A 191 12.18 10.42 29.78
N GLU A 192 12.39 10.57 28.48
CA GLU A 192 12.43 11.89 27.83
C GLU A 192 11.03 12.42 27.46
N TYR A 193 10.09 11.53 27.10
CA TYR A 193 8.78 11.92 26.55
C TYR A 193 7.59 11.33 27.31
N GLY A 194 7.81 10.49 28.34
CA GLY A 194 6.72 9.81 29.03
C GLY A 194 6.03 8.73 28.19
N ILE A 195 6.57 8.37 27.02
CA ILE A 195 5.94 7.45 26.08
C ILE A 195 6.15 6.01 26.54
N VAL A 196 5.06 5.28 26.77
CA VAL A 196 5.09 3.86 27.15
C VAL A 196 4.77 2.98 25.95
N VAL A 197 5.69 2.08 25.61
CA VAL A 197 5.47 1.10 24.54
C VAL A 197 4.67 -0.10 25.07
N LYS A 198 3.63 -0.51 24.34
CA LYS A 198 2.79 -1.66 24.64
C LYS A 198 2.50 -2.49 23.39
N VAL A 199 2.70 -3.79 23.49
CA VAL A 199 2.22 -4.74 22.47
C VAL A 199 0.76 -5.07 22.81
N LEU A 200 -0.13 -4.97 21.82
CA LEU A 200 -1.55 -5.25 21.98
C LEU A 200 -1.99 -6.45 21.12
N PRO A 201 -3.04 -7.16 21.57
CA PRO A 201 -3.60 -8.27 20.82
C PRO A 201 -4.13 -7.88 19.44
N VAL A 202 -4.12 -8.84 18.49
CA VAL A 202 -4.65 -8.65 17.13
C VAL A 202 -6.10 -8.15 17.15
N ALA A 203 -6.92 -8.66 18.07
CA ALA A 203 -8.32 -8.24 18.21
C ALA A 203 -8.48 -6.73 18.49
N THR A 204 -7.51 -6.11 19.17
CA THR A 204 -7.52 -4.68 19.48
C THR A 204 -6.84 -3.84 18.38
N MET A 205 -5.93 -4.45 17.61
CA MET A 205 -5.19 -3.80 16.52
C MET A 205 -5.25 -4.65 15.22
N PRO A 206 -6.43 -4.81 14.59
CA PRO A 206 -6.58 -5.72 13.45
C PRO A 206 -5.82 -5.25 12.20
N ASN A 207 -5.83 -3.94 11.94
CA ASN A 207 -5.27 -3.35 10.71
C ASN A 207 -3.98 -2.54 10.95
N TRP A 208 -3.66 -2.24 12.21
CA TRP A 208 -2.59 -1.28 12.55
C TRP A 208 -1.34 -2.03 12.94
N ARG A 209 -0.21 -1.76 12.29
CA ARG A 209 1.11 -2.24 12.75
C ARG A 209 1.56 -1.53 14.02
N ARG A 210 1.33 -0.21 14.05
CA ARG A 210 1.74 0.72 15.10
C ARG A 210 0.72 1.84 15.22
N ARG A 211 0.42 2.28 16.45
CA ARG A 211 -0.43 3.44 16.72
C ARG A 211 0.13 4.22 17.90
N TYR A 212 0.43 5.49 17.69
CA TYR A 212 0.82 6.39 18.77
C TYR A 212 -0.40 7.17 19.27
N ASP A 213 -0.78 6.94 20.53
CA ASP A 213 -1.81 7.71 21.22
C ASP A 213 -1.17 8.85 22.04
N ARG A 214 -1.37 10.08 21.55
CA ARG A 214 -0.85 11.29 22.17
C ARG A 214 -1.56 11.65 23.47
N HIS A 215 -2.80 11.22 23.69
CA HIS A 215 -3.52 11.52 24.92
C HIS A 215 -2.99 10.68 26.08
N SER A 216 -2.84 9.37 25.88
CA SER A 216 -2.32 8.47 26.91
C SER A 216 -0.79 8.33 26.92
N GLN A 217 -0.08 8.98 25.99
CA GLN A 217 1.37 8.86 25.77
C GLN A 217 1.79 7.38 25.63
N ARG A 218 1.07 6.64 24.77
CA ARG A 218 1.32 5.22 24.56
C ARG A 218 1.59 4.92 23.10
N LEU A 219 2.68 4.20 22.86
CA LEU A 219 2.98 3.63 21.56
C LEU A 219 2.52 2.17 21.54
N PHE A 220 1.43 1.91 20.83
CA PHE A 220 0.88 0.58 20.67
C PHE A 220 1.49 -0.10 19.45
N LEU A 221 1.90 -1.36 19.61
CA LEU A 221 2.41 -2.24 18.56
C LEU A 221 1.49 -3.45 18.42
N SER A 222 1.27 -3.91 17.20
CA SER A 222 0.55 -5.15 16.97
C SER A 222 1.39 -6.36 17.34
N GLU A 223 0.80 -7.32 18.06
CA GLU A 223 1.45 -8.61 18.35
C GLU A 223 1.72 -9.46 17.09
N ARG A 224 1.11 -9.11 15.94
CA ARG A 224 1.39 -9.76 14.65
C ARG A 224 2.81 -9.52 14.15
N LEU A 225 3.46 -8.46 14.64
CA LEU A 225 4.80 -8.10 14.22
C LEU A 225 5.81 -9.05 14.85
N SER A 226 6.76 -9.50 14.03
CA SER A 226 7.95 -10.19 14.53
C SER A 226 8.69 -9.31 15.55
N PRO A 227 9.49 -9.88 16.48
CA PRO A 227 10.31 -9.08 17.39
C PRO A 227 11.20 -8.05 16.64
N PHE A 228 11.73 -8.43 15.47
CA PHE A 228 12.53 -7.55 14.62
C PHE A 228 11.74 -6.37 14.06
N ASP A 229 10.48 -6.59 13.68
CA ASP A 229 9.58 -5.53 13.23
C ASP A 229 9.13 -4.64 14.39
N GLN A 230 8.84 -5.21 15.56
CA GLN A 230 8.51 -4.42 16.75
C GLN A 230 9.66 -3.47 17.11
N LEU A 231 10.90 -3.96 17.09
CA LEU A 231 12.09 -3.14 17.28
C LEU A 231 12.16 -2.02 16.24
N ARG A 232 12.01 -2.32 14.94
CA ARG A 232 12.03 -1.32 13.87
C ARG A 232 10.95 -0.25 14.05
N GLU A 233 9.73 -0.64 14.42
CA GLU A 233 8.62 0.30 14.63
C GLU A 233 8.86 1.25 15.82
N VAL A 234 9.49 0.77 16.89
CA VAL A 234 9.90 1.60 18.04
C VAL A 234 11.09 2.49 17.70
N ALA A 235 12.11 1.94 17.05
CA ALA A 235 13.29 2.69 16.60
C ALA A 235 12.87 3.81 15.65
N MET A 236 11.96 3.53 14.72
CA MET A 236 11.42 4.53 13.80
C MET A 236 10.71 5.67 14.54
N GLU A 237 9.90 5.39 15.57
CA GLU A 237 9.26 6.46 16.35
C GLU A 237 10.30 7.30 17.10
N ALA A 238 11.27 6.65 17.75
CA ALA A 238 12.33 7.34 18.46
C ALA A 238 13.19 8.21 17.53
N CYS A 239 13.56 7.70 16.34
CA CYS A 239 14.29 8.46 15.32
C CYS A 239 13.46 9.64 14.79
N LEU A 240 12.16 9.47 14.53
CA LEU A 240 11.30 10.56 14.05
C LEU A 240 11.13 11.69 15.07
N ILE A 241 11.27 11.38 16.37
CA ILE A 241 11.28 12.37 17.45
C ILE A 241 12.67 13.03 17.54
N ARG A 242 13.73 12.22 17.70
CA ARG A 242 15.11 12.70 17.95
C ARG A 242 15.73 13.42 16.76
N MET A 243 15.43 12.99 15.53
CA MET A 243 16.05 13.46 14.28
C MET A 243 15.13 14.40 13.51
N THR A 244 14.23 15.11 14.20
CA THR A 244 13.19 15.96 13.58
C THR A 244 13.80 16.95 12.57
N VAL A 245 14.92 17.59 12.91
CA VAL A 245 15.59 18.58 12.06
C VAL A 245 16.20 17.93 10.82
N ALA A 246 16.98 16.85 11.00
CA ALA A 246 17.60 16.14 9.89
C ALA A 246 16.55 15.57 8.92
N VAL A 247 15.50 14.93 9.44
CA VAL A 247 14.39 14.41 8.62
C VAL A 247 13.68 15.54 7.87
N ALA A 248 13.43 16.69 8.51
CA ALA A 248 12.81 17.84 7.84
C ALA A 248 13.70 18.39 6.71
N GLY A 249 15.01 18.49 6.93
CA GLY A 249 15.98 18.90 5.91
C GLY A 249 15.97 17.97 4.69
N GLU A 250 15.99 16.66 4.92
CA GLU A 250 15.91 15.66 3.84
C GLU A 250 14.59 15.77 3.06
N ILE A 251 13.44 15.86 3.74
CA ILE A 251 12.12 16.04 3.07
C ILE A 251 12.12 17.29 2.18
N GLN A 252 12.70 18.40 2.66
CA GLN A 252 12.79 19.64 1.89
C GLN A 252 13.66 19.46 0.63
N ALA A 253 14.77 18.71 0.74
CA ALA A 253 15.65 18.41 -0.39
C ALA A 253 15.02 17.50 -1.46
N LEU A 254 13.98 16.72 -1.11
CA LEU A 254 13.25 15.88 -2.05
C LEU A 254 12.34 16.70 -3.01
N LYS A 255 12.00 17.95 -2.67
CA LYS A 255 11.16 18.85 -3.50
C LYS A 255 9.81 18.24 -3.91
N LEU A 256 9.15 17.55 -2.98
CA LEU A 256 7.86 16.87 -3.20
C LEU A 256 6.71 17.85 -3.42
N SER A 257 5.79 17.47 -4.31
CA SER A 257 4.70 18.31 -4.80
C SER A 257 3.58 18.55 -3.78
N THR A 258 3.20 17.54 -2.99
CA THR A 258 2.05 17.56 -2.07
C THR A 258 2.46 17.34 -0.61
N ASP A 259 1.59 17.75 0.33
CA ASP A 259 1.80 17.48 1.75
C ASP A 259 1.66 15.99 2.08
N GLU A 260 0.80 15.28 1.36
CA GLU A 260 0.64 13.83 1.44
C GLU A 260 1.95 13.12 1.05
N ALA A 261 2.58 13.53 -0.06
CA ALA A 261 3.88 12.99 -0.47
C ALA A 261 4.96 13.26 0.59
N ARG A 262 4.97 14.47 1.19
CA ARG A 262 5.90 14.80 2.29
C ARG A 262 5.67 13.92 3.52
N ARG A 263 4.43 13.60 3.87
CA ARG A 263 4.09 12.69 4.98
C ARG A 263 4.56 11.27 4.70
N LEU A 264 4.39 10.78 3.47
CA LEU A 264 4.87 9.46 3.03
C LEU A 264 6.40 9.40 3.03
N ALA A 265 7.08 10.43 2.53
CA ALA A 265 8.54 10.51 2.57
C ALA A 265 9.08 10.58 4.01
N ARG A 266 8.37 11.24 4.93
CA ARG A 266 8.72 11.21 6.36
C ARG A 266 8.71 9.78 6.91
N PHE A 267 7.74 8.97 6.51
CA PHE A 267 7.68 7.56 6.89
C PHE A 267 8.88 6.79 6.33
N GLU A 268 9.21 6.99 5.06
CA GLU A 268 10.36 6.34 4.40
C GLU A 268 11.72 6.73 5.04
N LEU A 269 11.94 8.01 5.32
CA LEU A 269 13.13 8.50 6.01
C LEU A 269 13.20 8.02 7.46
N GLY A 270 12.06 7.93 8.15
CA GLY A 270 11.99 7.34 9.49
C GLY A 270 12.40 5.87 9.48
N ARG A 271 12.00 5.10 8.46
CA ARG A 271 12.41 3.71 8.27
C ARG A 271 13.92 3.60 7.98
N TYR A 272 14.46 4.48 7.13
CA TYR A 272 15.89 4.58 6.89
C TYR A 272 16.66 4.84 8.20
N ALA A 273 16.25 5.86 8.95
CA ALA A 273 16.87 6.23 10.22
C ALA A 273 16.80 5.10 11.26
N ALA A 274 15.70 4.34 11.30
CA ALA A 274 15.59 3.15 12.15
C ALA A 274 16.62 2.08 11.77
N HIS A 275 16.80 1.79 10.48
CA HIS A 275 17.82 0.84 10.02
C HIS A 275 19.24 1.33 10.32
N ALA A 276 19.52 2.62 10.15
CA ALA A 276 20.82 3.20 10.49
C ALA A 276 21.13 3.10 11.99
N LEU A 277 20.12 3.27 12.86
CA LEU A 277 20.24 3.11 14.30
C LEU A 277 20.43 1.64 14.71
N MET A 278 19.61 0.73 14.16
CA MET A 278 19.66 -0.71 14.45
C MET A 278 20.94 -1.38 13.93
N MET A 279 21.49 -0.85 12.83
CA MET A 279 22.69 -1.37 12.17
C MET A 279 23.68 -0.22 11.91
N PRO A 280 24.44 0.20 12.94
CA PRO A 280 25.39 1.32 12.83
C PRO A 280 26.37 1.12 11.69
N TYR A 281 26.56 2.17 10.86
CA TYR A 281 27.24 2.07 9.57
C TYR A 281 28.57 1.32 9.61
N GLN A 282 29.50 1.75 10.46
CA GLN A 282 30.85 1.18 10.53
C GLN A 282 30.84 -0.28 10.98
N ALA A 283 30.05 -0.59 12.02
CA ALA A 283 29.93 -1.94 12.54
C ALA A 283 29.32 -2.89 11.50
N PHE A 284 28.25 -2.45 10.84
CA PHE A 284 27.56 -3.23 9.81
C PHE A 284 28.42 -3.42 8.56
N HIS A 285 29.05 -2.35 8.07
CA HIS A 285 29.96 -2.40 6.91
C HIS A 285 31.15 -3.35 7.15
N ALA A 286 31.82 -3.24 8.30
CA ALA A 286 32.91 -4.14 8.65
C ALA A 286 32.45 -5.60 8.78
N ALA A 287 31.27 -5.83 9.34
CA ALA A 287 30.68 -7.17 9.42
C ALA A 287 30.35 -7.72 8.02
N ALA A 288 29.81 -6.89 7.13
CA ALA A 288 29.45 -7.28 5.76
C ALA A 288 30.68 -7.70 4.97
N LEU A 289 31.76 -6.92 5.02
CA LEU A 289 33.02 -7.27 4.35
C LEU A 289 33.61 -8.58 4.89
N ARG A 290 33.69 -8.74 6.23
CA ARG A 290 34.24 -9.96 6.84
C ARG A 290 33.43 -11.21 6.53
N ALA A 291 32.10 -11.08 6.44
CA ALA A 291 31.20 -12.18 6.12
C ALA A 291 30.98 -12.36 4.62
N ARG A 292 31.70 -11.62 3.76
CA ARG A 292 31.47 -11.61 2.30
C ARG A 292 30.00 -11.44 1.94
N TYR A 293 29.34 -10.50 2.62
CA TYR A 293 27.93 -10.14 2.41
C TYR A 293 26.93 -11.28 2.63
N ASP A 294 27.26 -12.29 3.45
CA ASP A 294 26.31 -13.31 3.88
C ASP A 294 25.18 -12.66 4.72
N ILE A 295 23.96 -12.64 4.15
CA ILE A 295 22.80 -11.98 4.75
C ILE A 295 22.33 -12.72 6.00
N ASP A 296 22.48 -14.05 6.06
CA ASP A 296 22.07 -14.85 7.22
C ASP A 296 23.02 -14.63 8.41
N VAL A 297 24.32 -14.52 8.15
CA VAL A 297 25.31 -14.14 9.17
C VAL A 297 25.04 -12.73 9.67
N LEU A 298 24.77 -11.78 8.77
CA LEU A 298 24.49 -10.39 9.14
C LEU A 298 23.22 -10.26 9.97
N ARG A 299 22.12 -10.86 9.53
CA ARG A 299 20.84 -10.75 10.25
C ARG A 299 20.93 -11.34 11.67
N SER A 300 21.68 -12.45 11.82
CA SER A 300 21.91 -13.09 13.12
C SER A 300 22.76 -12.21 14.04
N ARG A 301 23.82 -11.59 13.49
CA ARG A 301 24.74 -10.74 14.27
C ARG A 301 24.08 -9.46 14.79
N PHE A 302 23.21 -8.84 14.01
CA PHE A 302 22.54 -7.59 14.38
C PHE A 302 21.14 -7.80 14.98
N GLY A 303 20.65 -9.04 15.06
CA GLY A 303 19.32 -9.34 15.58
C GLY A 303 18.22 -8.67 14.75
N VAL A 304 18.30 -8.79 13.42
CA VAL A 304 17.37 -8.17 12.46
C VAL A 304 16.76 -9.21 11.53
N SER A 305 15.74 -8.82 10.76
CA SER A 305 15.17 -9.69 9.72
C SER A 305 16.05 -9.76 8.47
N PHE A 306 15.81 -10.75 7.60
CA PHE A 306 16.49 -10.85 6.31
C PHE A 306 16.26 -9.61 5.43
N GLU A 307 15.02 -9.09 5.42
CA GLU A 307 14.67 -7.86 4.70
C GLU A 307 15.45 -6.67 5.23
N GLN A 308 15.53 -6.50 6.55
CA GLN A 308 16.22 -5.38 7.18
C GLN A 308 17.72 -5.40 6.85
N ALA A 309 18.37 -6.56 6.95
CA ALA A 309 19.79 -6.73 6.61
C ALA A 309 20.05 -6.46 5.11
N ALA A 310 19.25 -7.04 4.22
CA ALA A 310 19.37 -6.83 2.78
C ALA A 310 19.11 -5.37 2.38
N ASN A 311 18.12 -4.72 2.99
CA ASN A 311 17.84 -3.30 2.77
C ASN A 311 19.03 -2.44 3.25
N ARG A 312 19.62 -2.76 4.41
CA ARG A 312 20.81 -2.06 4.93
C ARG A 312 22.01 -2.18 3.99
N LEU A 313 22.20 -3.31 3.30
CA LEU A 313 23.24 -3.47 2.29
C LEU A 313 23.11 -2.47 1.14
N THR A 314 21.88 -2.12 0.74
CA THR A 314 21.66 -1.08 -0.28
C THR A 314 21.97 0.35 0.21
N MET A 315 22.25 0.54 1.50
CA MET A 315 22.52 1.84 2.11
C MET A 315 24.00 2.18 2.27
N LEU A 316 24.90 1.24 1.97
CA LEU A 316 26.34 1.35 2.25
C LEU A 316 27.08 2.19 1.19
N GLN A 317 26.76 3.48 1.11
CA GLN A 317 27.34 4.42 0.13
C GLN A 317 27.95 5.69 0.77
N ARG A 318 28.47 5.57 1.99
CA ARG A 318 29.26 6.62 2.62
C ARG A 318 30.58 6.80 1.87
N GLN A 319 30.88 8.04 1.52
CA GLN A 319 32.14 8.40 0.85
C GLN A 319 33.35 7.89 1.65
N GLY A 320 34.25 7.18 0.97
CA GLY A 320 35.45 6.57 1.57
C GLY A 320 35.22 5.24 2.29
N ALA A 321 33.97 4.77 2.42
CA ALA A 321 33.61 3.50 3.03
C ALA A 321 32.37 2.89 2.34
N SER A 322 32.35 2.89 1.01
CA SER A 322 31.27 2.29 0.22
C SER A 322 31.41 0.77 0.18
N GLY A 323 30.27 0.08 0.30
CA GLY A 323 30.16 -1.36 0.03
C GLY A 323 29.82 -1.65 -1.44
N VAL A 324 29.61 -2.92 -1.74
CA VAL A 324 29.10 -3.38 -3.04
C VAL A 324 27.78 -2.64 -3.36
N PRO A 325 27.61 -2.13 -4.59
CA PRO A 325 26.44 -1.34 -4.98
C PRO A 325 25.20 -2.23 -5.21
N PHE A 326 24.64 -2.76 -4.14
CA PHE A 326 23.42 -3.56 -4.21
C PHE A 326 22.19 -2.72 -4.56
N PHE A 327 21.27 -3.32 -5.29
CA PHE A 327 19.88 -2.89 -5.45
C PHE A 327 18.93 -3.98 -4.98
N MET A 328 17.70 -3.61 -4.65
CA MET A 328 16.67 -4.53 -4.21
C MET A 328 15.33 -4.30 -4.91
N LEU A 329 14.54 -5.37 -5.00
CA LEU A 329 13.17 -5.39 -5.48
C LEU A 329 12.33 -6.30 -4.57
N GLU A 330 11.22 -5.79 -4.04
CA GLU A 330 10.23 -6.58 -3.29
C GLU A 330 8.97 -6.77 -4.13
N VAL A 331 8.52 -8.02 -4.29
CA VAL A 331 7.31 -8.38 -5.05
C VAL A 331 6.38 -9.30 -4.26
N ASP A 332 5.11 -9.36 -4.62
CA ASP A 332 4.22 -10.44 -4.17
C ASP A 332 4.14 -11.58 -5.19
N ASN A 333 3.40 -12.63 -4.82
CA ASN A 333 3.19 -13.81 -5.66
C ASN A 333 2.42 -13.51 -6.97
N ALA A 334 1.74 -12.37 -7.08
CA ALA A 334 1.08 -11.92 -8.31
C ALA A 334 2.00 -11.08 -9.19
N GLY A 335 3.23 -10.79 -8.74
CA GLY A 335 4.20 -9.95 -9.44
C GLY A 335 4.02 -8.45 -9.21
N ASN A 336 3.15 -8.04 -8.29
CA ASN A 336 3.06 -6.64 -7.89
C ASN A 336 4.34 -6.23 -7.17
N ARG A 337 4.89 -5.07 -7.53
CA ARG A 337 6.16 -4.56 -7.00
C ARG A 337 5.87 -3.54 -5.90
N PHE A 338 6.35 -3.79 -4.69
CA PHE A 338 6.10 -2.94 -3.52
C PHE A 338 7.19 -1.93 -3.29
N ARG A 339 8.44 -2.35 -3.47
CA ARG A 339 9.60 -1.54 -3.12
C ARG A 339 10.73 -1.83 -4.09
N LYS A 340 11.40 -0.77 -4.49
CA LYS A 340 12.68 -0.81 -5.16
C LYS A 340 13.60 0.19 -4.48
N ALA A 341 14.85 -0.18 -4.33
CA ALA A 341 15.88 0.71 -3.82
C ALA A 341 17.23 0.29 -4.38
N GLY A 342 18.21 1.18 -4.37
CA GLY A 342 19.57 0.80 -4.71
C GLY A 342 20.60 1.78 -4.23
N SER A 343 21.80 1.26 -4.03
CA SER A 343 22.97 2.01 -3.61
C SER A 343 23.20 3.24 -4.48
N GLN A 344 23.06 3.09 -5.80
CA GLN A 344 23.20 4.17 -6.77
C GLN A 344 21.85 4.57 -7.40
N GLY A 345 20.75 4.21 -6.74
CA GLY A 345 19.42 4.11 -7.36
C GLY A 345 19.16 2.73 -7.94
N PHE A 346 17.89 2.39 -8.12
CA PHE A 346 17.46 1.16 -8.76
C PHE A 346 17.77 1.23 -10.27
N PRO A 347 18.43 0.20 -10.86
CA PRO A 347 18.82 0.21 -12.27
C PRO A 347 17.62 -0.05 -13.20
N GLN A 348 16.68 0.89 -13.26
CA GLN A 348 15.41 0.72 -13.99
C GLN A 348 15.61 0.51 -15.50
N SER A 349 16.61 1.15 -16.12
CA SER A 349 16.90 1.01 -17.55
C SER A 349 17.62 -0.29 -17.91
N ARG A 350 18.59 -0.71 -17.08
CA ARG A 350 19.40 -1.92 -17.32
C ARG A 350 18.69 -3.20 -16.85
N PHE A 351 18.12 -3.20 -15.65
CA PHE A 351 17.52 -4.39 -15.02
C PHE A 351 16.00 -4.46 -15.19
N GLY A 352 15.29 -3.33 -15.06
CA GLY A 352 13.83 -3.23 -15.19
C GLY A 352 13.03 -3.88 -14.06
N GLY A 353 13.28 -5.17 -13.76
CA GLY A 353 12.64 -5.93 -12.69
C GLY A 353 11.22 -6.45 -13.03
N GLY A 354 10.88 -6.54 -14.32
CA GLY A 354 9.56 -7.01 -14.78
C GLY A 354 9.55 -8.40 -15.42
N CYS A 355 10.70 -9.05 -15.56
CA CYS A 355 10.80 -10.34 -16.22
C CYS A 355 10.31 -11.46 -15.28
N PRO A 356 9.29 -12.26 -15.67
CA PRO A 356 8.77 -13.33 -14.81
C PRO A 356 9.75 -14.49 -14.61
N LYS A 357 10.84 -14.54 -15.39
CA LYS A 357 11.94 -15.51 -15.20
C LYS A 357 12.90 -15.14 -14.08
N LEU A 358 12.77 -13.96 -13.47
CA LEU A 358 13.66 -13.57 -12.37
C LEU A 358 13.49 -14.53 -11.17
N PRO A 359 14.57 -14.83 -10.43
CA PRO A 359 14.55 -15.78 -9.32
C PRO A 359 13.57 -15.40 -8.20
N VAL A 360 13.18 -14.13 -8.12
CA VAL A 360 12.19 -13.62 -7.16
C VAL A 360 10.83 -14.28 -7.28
N HIS A 361 10.44 -14.69 -8.50
CA HIS A 361 9.17 -15.38 -8.73
C HIS A 361 9.27 -16.86 -8.38
N VAL A 362 10.42 -17.48 -8.63
CA VAL A 362 10.70 -18.89 -8.26
C VAL A 362 10.76 -19.06 -6.74
N ALA A 363 11.21 -18.03 -6.00
CA ALA A 363 11.34 -18.07 -4.55
C ALA A 363 10.04 -18.48 -3.81
N PHE A 364 8.86 -18.17 -4.37
CA PHE A 364 7.58 -18.57 -3.78
C PHE A 364 7.34 -20.10 -3.76
N THR A 365 8.04 -20.86 -4.60
CA THR A 365 7.94 -22.33 -4.66
C THR A 365 8.60 -23.02 -3.47
N GLN A 366 9.67 -22.45 -2.92
CA GLN A 366 10.39 -22.95 -1.75
C GLN A 366 10.58 -21.82 -0.73
N PRO A 367 9.53 -21.49 0.05
CA PRO A 367 9.58 -20.39 1.01
C PRO A 367 10.72 -20.52 2.02
N GLY A 368 11.44 -19.43 2.23
CA GLY A 368 12.56 -19.33 3.17
C GLY A 368 13.90 -19.78 2.62
N GLN A 369 13.93 -20.44 1.46
CA GLN A 369 15.17 -20.81 0.76
C GLN A 369 15.74 -19.64 -0.02
N VAL A 370 17.08 -19.54 -0.02
CA VAL A 370 17.81 -18.56 -0.83
C VAL A 370 18.06 -19.15 -2.21
N PHE A 371 17.64 -18.43 -3.24
CA PHE A 371 17.92 -18.71 -4.65
C PHE A 371 18.99 -17.75 -5.14
N VAL A 372 19.96 -18.26 -5.90
CA VAL A 372 21.04 -17.46 -6.46
C VAL A 372 21.12 -17.76 -7.95
N GLU A 373 21.06 -16.72 -8.78
CA GLU A 373 21.13 -16.84 -10.23
C GLU A 373 21.95 -15.70 -10.85
N ALA A 374 22.64 -16.01 -11.95
CA ALA A 374 23.19 -15.00 -12.85
C ALA A 374 22.10 -14.61 -13.85
N VAL A 375 21.78 -13.32 -13.92
CA VAL A 375 20.76 -12.78 -14.81
C VAL A 375 21.42 -11.95 -15.88
N GLU A 376 21.31 -12.39 -17.13
CA GLU A 376 21.71 -11.63 -18.32
C GLU A 376 20.48 -10.88 -18.87
N MET A 377 20.63 -9.56 -19.03
CA MET A 377 19.62 -8.68 -19.58
C MET A 377 19.73 -8.61 -21.10
N PRO A 378 18.67 -8.21 -21.85
CA PRO A 378 18.71 -8.15 -23.31
C PRO A 378 19.78 -7.20 -23.89
N ASP A 379 20.27 -6.26 -23.09
CA ASP A 379 21.36 -5.33 -23.45
C ASP A 379 22.77 -5.90 -23.14
N GLY A 380 22.86 -7.15 -22.68
CA GLY A 380 24.10 -7.83 -22.30
C GLY A 380 24.59 -7.51 -20.88
N ALA A 381 23.84 -6.73 -20.10
CA ALA A 381 24.19 -6.48 -18.71
C ALA A 381 23.95 -7.73 -17.85
N GLU A 382 24.97 -8.14 -17.09
CA GLU A 382 24.92 -9.31 -16.22
C GLU A 382 24.86 -8.92 -14.74
N PHE A 383 24.00 -9.61 -14.00
CA PHE A 383 23.77 -9.36 -12.58
C PHE A 383 23.83 -10.65 -11.76
N LEU A 384 24.46 -10.61 -10.59
CA LEU A 384 24.27 -11.62 -9.56
C LEU A 384 22.99 -11.28 -8.79
N CYS A 385 22.01 -12.18 -8.78
CA CYS A 385 20.73 -11.99 -8.10
C CYS A 385 20.53 -13.05 -7.01
N ILE A 386 20.10 -12.58 -5.83
CA ILE A 386 19.78 -13.38 -4.66
C ILE A 386 18.31 -13.16 -4.34
N ALA A 387 17.51 -14.22 -4.25
CA ALA A 387 16.09 -14.12 -3.95
C ALA A 387 15.65 -15.01 -2.77
N ARG A 388 14.76 -14.49 -1.92
CA ARG A 388 14.17 -15.24 -0.79
C ARG A 388 12.79 -14.67 -0.46
N THR A 389 11.83 -15.52 -0.10
CA THR A 389 10.54 -15.06 0.44
C THR A 389 10.72 -14.39 1.80
N LEU A 390 9.97 -13.33 2.05
CA LEU A 390 9.93 -12.64 3.34
C LEU A 390 8.80 -13.14 4.21
N GLU A 391 9.08 -13.20 5.51
CA GLU A 391 8.10 -13.47 6.55
C GLU A 391 7.35 -12.14 6.82
N GLY A 392 6.09 -12.06 6.41
CA GLY A 392 5.21 -10.93 6.72
C GLY A 392 4.67 -10.99 8.15
N PRO A 393 3.78 -10.05 8.54
CA PRO A 393 3.08 -10.11 9.81
C PRO A 393 2.38 -11.46 10.01
N GLN A 394 2.51 -12.04 11.19
CA GLN A 394 1.86 -13.30 11.51
C GLN A 394 0.34 -13.12 11.54
N GLY A 395 -0.39 -14.14 11.12
CA GLY A 395 -1.84 -14.17 11.14
C GLY A 395 -2.36 -15.32 11.96
N ALA A 396 -3.60 -15.17 12.46
CA ALA A 396 -4.31 -16.27 13.08
C ALA A 396 -4.57 -17.39 12.04
N PHE A 397 -4.91 -18.59 12.50
CA PHE A 397 -5.14 -19.75 11.63
C PHE A 397 -6.13 -19.49 10.48
N SER A 398 -7.16 -18.67 10.72
CA SER A 398 -8.17 -18.31 9.71
C SER A 398 -7.73 -17.23 8.72
N GLU A 399 -6.55 -16.67 8.89
CA GLU A 399 -6.03 -15.58 8.06
C GLU A 399 -4.94 -16.08 7.12
N ARG A 400 -4.91 -15.51 5.92
CA ARG A 400 -3.86 -15.77 4.93
C ARG A 400 -2.98 -14.53 4.83
N PRO A 401 -1.89 -14.44 5.61
CA PRO A 401 -1.02 -13.28 5.53
C PRO A 401 -0.40 -13.22 4.13
N ARG A 402 -0.38 -12.01 3.56
CA ARG A 402 0.31 -11.76 2.29
C ARG A 402 1.79 -12.05 2.45
N ARG A 403 2.33 -12.91 1.59
CA ARG A 403 3.77 -13.14 1.48
C ARG A 403 4.34 -12.31 0.34
N THR A 404 5.52 -11.75 0.58
CA THR A 404 6.34 -11.09 -0.44
C THR A 404 7.64 -11.85 -0.60
N ALA A 405 8.37 -11.55 -1.66
CA ALA A 405 9.71 -12.04 -1.92
C ALA A 405 10.63 -10.86 -2.22
N LEU A 406 11.85 -10.96 -1.73
CA LEU A 406 12.90 -9.98 -1.94
C LEU A 406 13.88 -10.53 -2.95
N LEU A 407 14.27 -9.70 -3.90
CA LEU A 407 15.46 -9.86 -4.74
C LEU A 407 16.47 -8.80 -4.33
N LEU A 408 17.70 -9.23 -4.07
CA LEU A 408 18.88 -8.37 -3.92
C LEU A 408 19.82 -8.67 -5.09
N GLY A 409 20.25 -7.64 -5.80
CA GLY A 409 21.12 -7.79 -6.97
C GLY A 409 22.30 -6.84 -6.95
N CYS A 410 23.37 -7.23 -7.63
CA CYS A 410 24.51 -6.37 -7.94
C CYS A 410 25.06 -6.73 -9.32
N ASP A 411 25.94 -5.88 -9.86
CA ASP A 411 26.68 -6.20 -11.09
C ASP A 411 27.49 -7.50 -10.89
N ILE A 412 27.52 -8.37 -11.90
CA ILE A 412 28.15 -9.68 -11.79
C ILE A 412 29.66 -9.61 -11.51
N GLY A 413 30.30 -8.48 -11.83
CA GLY A 413 31.72 -8.25 -11.55
C GLY A 413 32.07 -8.35 -10.06
N PHE A 414 31.10 -8.20 -9.15
CA PHE A 414 31.29 -8.34 -7.69
C PHE A 414 31.13 -9.77 -7.16
N ARG A 415 30.91 -10.77 -8.02
CA ARG A 415 30.62 -12.15 -7.59
C ARG A 415 31.70 -12.74 -6.65
N ASP A 416 32.97 -12.40 -6.86
CA ASP A 416 34.08 -12.93 -6.06
C ASP A 416 34.15 -12.30 -4.65
N GLU A 417 33.55 -11.13 -4.46
CA GLU A 417 33.48 -10.45 -3.16
C GLU A 417 32.34 -10.99 -2.28
N ILE A 418 31.35 -11.66 -2.88
CA ILE A 418 30.08 -12.05 -2.25
C ILE A 418 30.02 -13.57 -2.09
N VAL A 419 29.61 -14.07 -0.94
CA VAL A 419 29.56 -15.52 -0.66
C VAL A 419 28.69 -16.28 -1.68
N TYR A 420 27.60 -15.66 -2.13
CA TYR A 420 26.65 -16.24 -3.08
C TYR A 420 27.23 -16.40 -4.49
N GLY A 421 28.32 -15.71 -4.83
CA GLY A 421 29.00 -15.91 -6.11
C GLY A 421 29.49 -17.35 -6.32
N ALA A 422 29.75 -18.10 -5.24
CA ALA A 422 30.14 -19.51 -5.30
C ALA A 422 29.02 -20.45 -5.78
N ALA A 423 27.76 -19.99 -5.83
CA ALA A 423 26.64 -20.76 -6.36
C ALA A 423 26.45 -20.59 -7.88
N LEU A 424 27.21 -19.68 -8.50
CA LEU A 424 27.21 -19.49 -9.95
C LEU A 424 28.14 -20.49 -10.63
N PRO A 425 27.85 -20.89 -11.88
CA PRO A 425 28.65 -21.85 -12.66
C PRO A 425 30.02 -21.34 -13.07
#